data_AF-A0A923U9U8-F1
#
_entry.id   AF-A0A923U9U8-F1
#
_cell.length_a   1.000
_cell.length_b   1.000
_cell.length_c   1.000
_cell.angle_alpha   90.00
_cell.angle_beta   90.00
_cell.angle_gamma   90.00
#
_symmetry.space_group_name_H-M   'P 1'
#
loop_
_entity.id
_entity.type
_entity.pdbx_description
1 polymer ?
#
loop_
_entity_poly.entity_id
_entity_poly.type
_entity_poly.pdbx_seq_one_letter_code
_entity_poly.pdbx_strand_id
1 'polypeptide(L)'
;ADLMHRNLDRRVEALVRLTNPEHLHQIEDLFDLAMSDDTAHWKLAADGSWMRHYRADDGSLLEDMQNVLMRQVSQRKRTGVVR
;
A
#
# COMPACT_ATOMS: atom_id res chain seq x y z
N ALA A 1 -7.62 5.87 12.06
CA ALA A 1 -8.66 4.91 12.45
C ALA A 1 -8.95 3.90 11.33
N ASP A 2 -9.08 2.62 11.66
CA ASP A 2 -9.91 1.69 10.87
C ASP A 2 -11.41 1.94 11.16
N LEU A 3 -12.31 1.38 10.36
CA LEU A 3 -13.77 1.51 10.51
C LEU A 3 -14.37 0.53 11.54
N MET A 4 -13.71 0.33 12.68
CA MET A 4 -14.23 -0.51 13.76
C MET A 4 -14.86 0.33 14.86
N HIS A 5 -15.96 -0.17 15.44
CA HIS A 5 -16.72 0.48 16.52
C HIS A 5 -15.83 1.02 17.65
N ARG A 6 -14.80 0.27 18.05
CA ARG A 6 -13.84 0.72 19.08
C ARG A 6 -13.12 2.03 18.74
N ASN A 7 -12.85 2.27 17.45
CA ASN A 7 -12.13 3.47 17.01
C ASN A 7 -13.11 4.64 16.87
N LEU A 8 -14.36 4.37 16.50
CA LEU A 8 -15.36 5.40 16.26
C LEU A 8 -16.01 5.91 17.56
N ASP A 9 -16.22 5.03 18.54
CA ASP A 9 -17.04 5.34 19.72
C ASP A 9 -16.23 5.46 21.02
N ARG A 10 -15.01 4.90 21.05
CA ARG A 10 -14.24 4.73 22.30
C ARG A 10 -12.82 5.29 22.22
N ARG A 11 -12.39 5.80 21.08
CA ARG A 11 -11.04 6.37 20.88
C ARG A 11 -11.13 7.79 20.35
N VAL A 12 -10.09 8.56 20.64
CA VAL A 12 -9.87 9.86 20.00
C VAL A 12 -9.08 9.59 18.72
N GLU A 13 -9.68 9.92 17.58
CA GLU A 13 -9.10 9.72 16.25
C GLU A 13 -8.94 11.07 15.54
N ALA A 14 -7.94 11.18 14.67
CA ALA A 14 -7.71 12.35 13.84
C ALA A 14 -7.63 11.94 12.37
N LEU A 15 -8.30 12.71 11.51
CA LEU A 15 -8.17 12.62 10.07
C LEU A 15 -7.55 13.92 9.56
N VAL A 16 -6.54 13.79 8.71
CA VAL A 16 -5.89 14.92 8.06
C VAL A 16 -6.19 14.84 6.56
N ARG A 17 -6.62 15.96 5.99
CA ARG A 17 -6.81 16.07 4.55
C ARG A 17 -5.46 16.33 3.88
N LEU A 18 -5.10 15.50 2.91
CA LEU A 18 -4.01 15.81 1.99
C LEU A 18 -4.49 16.87 0.98
N THR A 19 -3.75 17.97 0.89
CA THR A 19 -4.06 19.09 -0.02
C THR A 19 -2.96 19.37 -1.02
N ASN A 20 -1.73 18.91 -0.75
CA ASN A 20 -0.62 19.06 -1.69
C ASN A 20 -0.82 18.09 -2.86
N PRO A 21 -0.92 18.57 -4.12
CA PRO A 21 -1.08 17.71 -5.29
C PRO A 21 0.01 16.63 -5.41
N GLU A 22 1.24 16.93 -5.02
CA GLU A 22 2.35 15.97 -5.06
C GLU A 22 2.12 14.80 -4.09
N HIS A 23 1.58 15.07 -2.89
CA HIS A 23 1.26 14.00 -1.94
C HIS A 23 0.05 13.17 -2.41
N LEU A 24 -0.91 13.80 -3.08
CA LEU A 24 -2.05 13.09 -3.65
C LEU A 24 -1.58 12.11 -4.73
N HIS A 25 -0.75 12.58 -5.66
CA HIS A 25 -0.17 11.74 -6.72
C HIS A 25 0.62 10.55 -6.14
N GLN A 26 1.46 10.80 -5.11
CA GLN A 26 2.22 9.73 -4.46
C GLN A 26 1.33 8.65 -3.81
N ILE A 27 0.16 9.05 -3.29
CA ILE A 27 -0.80 8.10 -2.70
C ILE A 27 -1.60 7.38 -3.79
N GLU A 28 -1.94 8.05 -4.89
CA GLU A 28 -2.55 7.44 -6.07
C GLU A 28 -1.63 6.36 -6.65
N ASP A 29 -0.36 6.67 -6.91
CA ASP A 29 0.66 5.71 -7.38
C ASP A 29 0.77 4.49 -6.45
N LEU A 30 0.67 4.72 -5.14
CA LEU A 30 0.75 3.64 -4.15
C LEU A 30 -0.47 2.72 -4.23
N PHE A 31 -1.66 3.27 -4.44
CA PHE A 31 -2.88 2.50 -4.63
C PHE A 31 -2.86 1.74 -5.95
N ASP A 32 -2.40 2.36 -7.04
CA ASP A 32 -2.25 1.72 -8.33
C ASP A 32 -1.29 0.51 -8.24
N LEU A 33 -0.15 0.68 -7.56
CA LEU A 33 0.76 -0.44 -7.29
C LEU A 33 0.09 -1.53 -6.44
N ALA A 34 -0.60 -1.16 -5.36
CA ALA A 34 -1.20 -2.13 -4.43
C ALA A 34 -2.37 -2.91 -5.03
N MET A 35 -3.10 -2.31 -5.98
CA MET A 35 -4.29 -2.88 -6.61
C MET A 35 -4.02 -3.46 -8.00
N SER A 36 -2.81 -3.32 -8.53
CA SER A 36 -2.43 -3.88 -9.82
C SER A 36 -2.51 -5.41 -9.83
N ASP A 37 -2.96 -5.97 -10.95
CA ASP A 37 -2.95 -7.41 -11.21
C ASP A 37 -1.52 -7.98 -11.26
N ASP A 38 -0.52 -7.12 -11.49
CA ASP A 38 0.90 -7.49 -11.51
C ASP A 38 1.54 -7.55 -10.11
N THR A 39 0.76 -7.26 -9.05
CA THR A 39 1.22 -7.23 -7.67
C THR A 39 0.71 -8.43 -6.88
N ALA A 40 1.65 -9.12 -6.22
CA ALA A 40 1.34 -10.25 -5.36
C ALA A 40 0.52 -9.80 -4.13
N HIS A 41 -0.63 -10.44 -3.90
CA HIS A 41 -1.53 -10.12 -2.81
C HIS A 41 -2.23 -11.37 -2.25
N TRP A 42 -2.93 -11.20 -1.13
CA TRP A 42 -3.87 -12.18 -0.62
C TRP A 42 -5.30 -11.70 -0.89
N LYS A 43 -6.10 -12.53 -1.55
CA LYS A 43 -7.51 -12.25 -1.83
C LYS A 43 -8.37 -12.92 -0.77
N LEU A 44 -9.19 -12.13 -0.09
CA LEU A 44 -10.23 -12.63 0.81
C LEU A 44 -11.45 -13.04 -0.03
N ALA A 45 -11.79 -14.33 0.01
CA ALA A 45 -13.01 -14.84 -0.62
C ALA A 45 -14.24 -14.59 0.27
N ALA A 46 -15.42 -14.72 -0.34
CA ALA A 46 -16.70 -14.47 0.34
C ALA A 46 -16.99 -15.44 1.50
N ASP A 47 -16.39 -16.64 1.46
CA ASP A 47 -16.47 -17.64 2.53
C ASP A 47 -15.49 -17.39 3.68
N GLY A 48 -14.70 -16.31 3.62
CA GLY A 48 -13.69 -15.96 4.61
C GLY A 48 -12.34 -16.65 4.41
N SER A 49 -12.18 -17.46 3.36
CA SER A 49 -10.89 -18.07 3.04
C SER A 49 -9.93 -17.06 2.39
N TRP A 50 -8.64 -17.21 2.65
CA TRP A 50 -7.59 -16.40 2.05
C TRP A 50 -6.89 -17.20 0.96
N MET A 51 -6.84 -16.65 -0.25
CA MET A 51 -6.12 -17.23 -1.40
C MET A 51 -4.93 -16.36 -1.77
N ARG A 52 -3.76 -16.99 -1.96
CA ARG A 52 -2.57 -16.26 -2.39
C ARG A 52 -2.59 -16.09 -3.91
N HIS A 53 -2.56 -14.84 -4.37
CA HIS A 53 -2.34 -14.46 -5.76
C HIS A 53 -0.90 -13.94 -5.89
N TYR A 54 -0.04 -14.68 -6.57
CA TYR A 54 1.40 -14.36 -6.64
C TYR A 54 2.06 -14.87 -7.92
N ARG A 55 1.26 -15.41 -8.85
CA ARG A 55 1.72 -15.90 -10.15
C ARG A 55 0.87 -15.29 -11.25
N ALA A 56 1.51 -14.88 -12.33
CA ALA A 56 0.86 -14.51 -13.57
C ALA A 56 0.40 -15.76 -14.34
N ASP A 57 -0.33 -15.55 -15.44
CA ASP A 57 -0.85 -16.62 -16.30
C ASP A 57 0.25 -17.50 -16.92
N ASP A 58 1.43 -16.94 -17.15
CA ASP A 58 2.61 -17.66 -17.65
C ASP A 58 3.39 -18.42 -16.55
N GLY A 59 2.92 -18.35 -15.30
CA GLY A 59 3.51 -19.00 -14.13
C GLY A 59 4.66 -18.22 -13.48
N SER A 60 5.08 -17.09 -14.07
CA SER A 60 6.07 -16.18 -13.48
C SER A 60 5.55 -15.58 -12.16
N LEU A 61 6.46 -15.11 -11.30
CA LEU A 61 6.10 -14.51 -10.02
C LEU A 61 5.70 -13.05 -10.22
N LEU A 62 4.59 -12.66 -9.59
CA LEU A 62 4.16 -11.26 -9.49
C LEU A 62 5.11 -10.46 -8.59
N GLU A 63 5.15 -9.14 -8.79
CA GLU A 63 5.97 -8.25 -7.98
C GLU A 63 5.45 -8.16 -6.55
N ASP A 64 6.36 -8.14 -5.57
CA ASP A 64 5.99 -7.91 -4.18
C ASP A 64 6.07 -6.41 -3.87
N MET A 65 4.94 -5.82 -3.49
CA MET A 65 4.83 -4.38 -3.23
C MET A 65 5.88 -3.89 -2.23
N GLN A 66 6.15 -4.66 -1.16
CA GLN A 66 7.10 -4.25 -0.15
C GLN A 66 8.53 -4.22 -0.72
N ASN A 67 8.90 -5.21 -1.55
CA ASN A 67 10.18 -5.22 -2.27
C ASN A 67 10.32 -4.05 -3.24
N VAL A 68 9.25 -3.73 -4.00
CA VAL A 68 9.23 -2.55 -4.90
C VAL A 68 9.49 -1.28 -4.09
N LEU A 69 8.76 -1.06 -3.00
CA LEU A 69 8.92 0.12 -2.15
C LEU A 69 10.29 0.19 -1.48
N MET A 70 10.83 -0.94 -1.00
CA MET A 70 12.19 -0.98 -0.43
C MET A 70 13.26 -0.59 -1.46
N ARG A 71 13.14 -1.07 -2.71
CA ARG A 71 14.02 -0.64 -3.82
C ARG A 71 13.91 0.87 -4.06
N GLN A 72 12.70 1.41 -4.18
CA GLN A 72 12.49 2.85 -4.39
C GLN A 72 13.04 3.70 -3.23
N VAL A 73 12.76 3.33 -1.98
CA VAL A 73 13.23 4.06 -0.79
C VAL A 73 14.75 4.00 -0.65
N SER A 74 15.38 2.87 -0.94
CA SER A 74 16.85 2.74 -0.89
C SER A 74 17.56 3.55 -1.98
N GLN A 75 16.92 3.79 -3.12
CA GLN A 75 17.45 4.62 -4.21
C GLN A 75 17.26 6.12 -3.97
N ARG A 76 16.38 6.53 -3.05
CA ARG A 76 16.21 7.94 -2.69
C ARG A 76 17.52 8.46 -2.07
N LYS A 77 18.18 9.39 -2.77
CA LYS A 77 19.31 10.13 -2.20
C LYS A 77 18.82 10.84 -0.95
N ARG A 78 19.33 10.44 0.22
CA ARG A 78 19.08 11.16 1.46
C ARG A 78 19.69 12.55 1.28
N THR A 79 18.87 13.56 1.08
CA THR A 79 19.30 14.96 1.24
C THR A 79 19.67 15.08 2.70
N GLY A 80 20.97 14.98 2.99
CA GLY A 80 21.49 15.21 4.33
C GLY A 80 21.04 16.60 4.76
N VAL A 81 20.50 16.71 5.97
CA VAL A 81 20.39 18.00 6.63
C VAL A 81 21.82 18.49 6.79
N VAL A 82 22.24 19.41 5.92
CA VAL A 82 23.43 20.22 6.17
C VAL A 82 23.09 21.04 7.41
N ARG A 83 23.65 20.63 8.55
CA ARG A 83 23.66 21.44 9.77
C ARG A 83 24.71 22.52 9.65
#